data_AF-A0A966M4K1-F1
#
_entry.id   AF-A0A966M4K1-F1
#
_cell.length_a   1.000
_cell.length_b   1.000
_cell.length_c   1.000
_cell.angle_alpha   90.00
_cell.angle_beta   90.00
_cell.angle_gamma   90.00
#
_symmetry.space_group_name_H-M   'P 1'
#
loop_
_entity.id
_entity.type
_entity.pdbx_description
1 polymer ?
#
loop_
_entity_poly.entity_id
_entity_poly.type
_entity_poly.pdbx_seq_one_letter_code
_entity_poly.pdbx_strand_id
1 'polypeptide(L)' 'MTNSKNLKVGMLGCGVVGSNVARLLHEDSGDFAARSGATLTLAKVAVKNVSAKRDHVPASIITSDALSVVN' A
#
# COMPACT_ATOMS: atom_id res chain seq x y z
N MET A 1 15.80 21.50 5.49
CA MET A 1 14.89 20.52 6.13
C MET A 1 13.79 20.21 5.13
N THR A 2 13.91 19.11 4.39
CA THR A 2 12.81 18.66 3.52
C THR A 2 11.67 18.18 4.42
N ASN A 3 10.56 18.91 4.39
CA ASN A 3 9.34 18.58 5.11
C ASN A 3 8.77 17.28 4.51
N SER A 4 9.27 16.13 4.96
CA SER A 4 8.93 14.82 4.38
C SER A 4 7.46 14.53 4.71
N LYS A 5 6.57 14.84 3.75
CA LYS A 5 5.15 14.54 3.87
C LYS A 5 4.98 13.03 3.87
N ASN A 6 4.22 12.49 4.81
CA ASN A 6 3.87 11.07 4.79
C ASN A 6 2.53 10.91 4.08
N LEU A 7 2.54 10.23 2.93
CA LEU A 7 1.37 9.98 2.11
C LEU A 7 0.89 8.55 2.34
N LYS A 8 -0.39 8.43 2.67
CA LYS A 8 -1.05 7.13 2.85
C LYS A 8 -1.64 6.68 1.52
N VAL A 9 -1.27 5.48 1.08
CA VAL A 9 -1.74 4.89 -0.18
C VAL A 9 -2.79 3.83 0.14
N GLY A 10 -3.92 3.90 -0.57
CA GLY A 10 -4.95 2.87 -0.58
C GLY A 10 -4.89 2.08 -1.90
N MET A 11 -5.04 0.76 -1.84
CA MET A 11 -5.02 -0.10 -3.03
C MET A 11 -6.36 -0.82 -3.20
N LEU A 12 -6.90 -0.81 -4.42
CA LEU A 12 -8.10 -1.56 -4.79
C LEU A 12 -7.70 -2.78 -5.64
N GLY A 13 -7.75 -3.96 -5.02
CA GLY A 13 -7.26 -5.20 -5.57
C GLY A 13 -5.80 -5.47 -5.19
N CYS A 14 -5.46 -6.74 -5.01
CA CYS A 14 -4.09 -7.17 -4.75
C CYS A 14 -3.89 -8.58 -5.32
N GLY A 15 -3.80 -8.63 -6.66
CA GLY A 15 -3.32 -9.79 -7.43
C GLY A 15 -1.82 -9.68 -7.71
N VAL A 16 -1.34 -10.32 -8.77
CA VAL A 16 0.11 -10.35 -9.11
C VAL A 16 0.74 -8.95 -9.17
N VAL A 17 0.08 -8.00 -9.83
CA VAL A 17 0.58 -6.61 -9.94
C VAL A 17 0.55 -5.92 -8.57
N GLY A 18 -0.59 -5.99 -7.86
CA GLY A 18 -0.77 -5.32 -6.57
C GLY A 18 0.22 -5.82 -5.50
N SER A 19 0.51 -7.12 -5.46
CA SER A 19 1.50 -7.68 -4.53
C SER A 19 2.92 -7.17 -4.80
N ASN A 20 3.31 -7.02 -6.06
CA ASN A 20 4.61 -6.43 -6.41
C ASN A 20 4.67 -4.94 -6.04
N VAL A 21 3.58 -4.20 -6.24
CA VAL A 21 3.50 -2.79 -5.80
C VAL A 21 3.61 -2.68 -4.28
N ALA A 22 2.91 -3.54 -3.53
CA ALA A 22 2.99 -3.55 -2.07
C ALA A 22 4.41 -3.90 -1.57
N ARG A 23 5.06 -4.88 -2.19
CA ARG A 23 6.46 -5.22 -1.93
C ARG A 23 7.37 -4.02 -2.18
N LEU A 24 7.25 -3.40 -3.35
CA LEU A 24 8.09 -2.28 -3.78
C LEU A 24 7.93 -1.05 -2.87
N LEU A 25 6.71 -0.77 -2.42
CA LEU A 25 6.43 0.28 -1.43
C LEU A 25 7.08 0.00 -0.06
N HIS A 26 7.28 -1.27 0.29
CA HIS A 26 7.92 -1.65 1.55
C HIS A 26 9.44 -1.67 1.45
N GLU A 27 9.99 -2.28 0.40
CA GLU A 27 11.44 -2.45 0.19
C GLU A 27 12.14 -1.15 -0.20
N ASP A 28 11.58 -0.36 -1.12
CA ASP A 28 12.25 0.82 -1.71
C ASP A 28 11.68 2.14 -1.18
N SER A 29 11.11 2.15 0.03
CA SER A 29 10.46 3.32 0.63
C SER A 29 11.35 4.57 0.67
N GLY A 30 12.68 4.40 0.77
CA GLY A 30 13.68 5.48 0.72
C GLY A 30 13.83 6.10 -0.68
N ASP A 31 13.92 5.28 -1.72
CA ASP A 31 14.05 5.75 -3.11
C ASP A 31 12.78 6.42 -3.59
N PHE A 32 11.61 5.90 -3.20
CA PHE A 32 10.35 6.57 -3.46
C PHE A 32 10.25 7.90 -2.73
N ALA A 33 10.70 7.98 -1.47
CA ALA A 33 10.70 9.23 -0.73
C ALA A 33 11.62 10.27 -1.38
N ALA A 34 12.81 9.86 -1.85
CA ALA A 34 13.73 10.74 -2.54
C ALA A 34 13.16 11.28 -3.86
N ARG A 35 12.45 10.44 -4.63
CA ARG A 35 11.88 10.82 -5.93
C ARG A 35 10.56 11.57 -5.84
N SER A 36 9.68 11.18 -4.92
CA SER A 36 8.35 11.78 -4.75
C SER A 36 8.33 12.96 -3.79
N GLY A 37 9.41 13.16 -3.01
CA GLY A 37 9.48 14.15 -1.94
C GLY A 37 8.62 13.81 -0.71
N ALA A 38 8.10 12.58 -0.64
CA ALA A 38 7.17 12.13 0.37
C ALA A 38 7.36 10.64 0.69
N THR A 39 7.29 10.28 1.97
CA THR A 39 7.28 8.87 2.36
C THR A 39 5.92 8.27 1.98
N LEU A 40 5.93 7.19 1.19
CA LEU A 40 4.72 6.47 0.80
C LEU A 40 4.49 5.31 1.78
N THR A 41 3.34 5.28 2.44
CA THR A 41 2.96 4.19 3.35
C THR A 41 1.67 3.54 2.88
N LEU A 42 1.67 2.22 2.67
CA LEU A 42 0.47 1.46 2.32
C LEU A 42 -0.46 1.36 3.55
N ALA A 43 -1.63 1.97 3.48
CA ALA A 43 -2.54 2.11 4.61
C ALA A 43 -3.69 1.10 4.59
N LYS A 44 -4.27 0.82 3.42
CA LYS A 44 -5.36 -0.16 3.26
C LYS A 44 -5.35 -0.81 1.88
N VAL A 45 -5.79 -2.06 1.83
CA VAL A 45 -5.93 -2.84 0.59
C VAL A 45 -7.31 -3.49 0.55
N ALA A 46 -8.17 -3.07 -0.38
CA ALA A 46 -9.46 -3.70 -0.59
C ALA A 46 -9.35 -4.88 -1.55
N VAL A 47 -9.92 -6.03 -1.20
CA VAL A 47 -9.84 -7.25 -2.01
C VAL A 47 -11.15 -8.03 -1.95
N LYS A 48 -11.43 -8.81 -3.00
CA LYS A 48 -12.64 -9.65 -3.05
C LYS A 48 -12.60 -10.82 -2.06
N ASN A 49 -11.43 -11.43 -1.86
CA ASN A 49 -11.24 -12.57 -0.94
C ASN A 49 -10.16 -12.22 0.09
N VAL A 50 -10.57 -11.95 1.33
CA VAL A 50 -9.67 -11.59 2.44
C VAL A 50 -8.90 -12.79 3.00
N SER A 51 -9.40 -14.01 2.83
CA SER A 51 -8.76 -15.25 3.30
C SER A 51 -7.61 -15.71 2.40
N ALA A 52 -7.51 -15.18 1.18
CA ALA A 52 -6.40 -15.47 0.29
C ALA A 52 -5.11 -14.85 0.83
N LYS A 53 -4.06 -15.68 1.01
CA LYS A 53 -2.74 -15.23 1.45
C LYS A 53 -2.15 -14.28 0.41
N ARG A 54 -1.62 -13.15 0.88
CA ARG A 54 -0.93 -12.15 0.05
C ARG A 54 0.41 -11.88 0.66
N ASP A 55 1.45 -12.29 -0.03
CA ASP A 55 2.81 -12.02 0.41
C ASP A 55 3.06 -10.51 0.36
N HIS A 56 3.82 -10.00 1.33
CA HIS A 56 4.16 -8.57 1.49
C HIS A 56 2.99 -7.62 1.82
N VAL A 57 1.79 -8.13 2.10
CA VAL A 57 0.66 -7.33 2.59
C VAL A 57 0.21 -7.84 3.97
N PRO A 58 0.34 -7.04 5.04
CA PRO A 58 -0.16 -7.42 6.36
C PRO A 58 -1.67 -7.65 6.34
N ALA A 59 -2.14 -8.72 7.00
CA ALA A 59 -3.58 -9.01 7.09
C ALA A 59 -4.38 -7.90 7.78
N SER A 60 -3.74 -7.11 8.66
CA SER A 60 -4.37 -6.01 9.41
C SER A 60 -4.84 -4.84 8.53
N ILE A 61 -4.30 -4.69 7.32
CA ILE A 61 -4.66 -3.60 6.41
C ILE A 61 -5.57 -4.06 5.26
N ILE A 62 -5.91 -5.36 5.23
CA ILE A 62 -6.76 -5.96 4.21
C ILE A 62 -8.23 -5.77 4.61
N THR A 63 -9.05 -5.34 3.66
CA THR A 63 -10.49 -5.17 3.83
C THR A 63 -11.24 -5.73 2.63
N SER A 64 -12.51 -6.12 2.82
CA SER A 64 -13.42 -6.44 1.71
C SER A 64 -14.22 -5.21 1.24
N ASP A 65 -14.15 -4.10 1.99
CA ASP A 65 -14.87 -2.87 1.68
C ASP A 65 -13.97 -1.90 0.90
N ALA A 66 -14.21 -1.81 -0.42
CA ALA A 66 -13.50 -0.91 -1.31
C ALA A 66 -13.76 0.57 -1.03
N LEU A 67 -14.96 0.92 -0.56
CA LEU A 67 -15.30 2.31 -0.24
C LEU A 67 -14.54 2.80 0.99
N SER A 68 -14.24 1.91 1.94
CA SER A 68 -13.41 2.26 3.11
C SER A 68 -11.96 2.65 2.78
N VAL A 69 -11.50 2.42 1.54
CA VAL A 69 -10.13 2.69 1.07
C VAL A 69 -10.03 4.03 0.34
N VAL A 70 -11.10 4.47 -0.31
CA VAL A 70 -11.16 5.74 -1.03
C VAL A 70 -11.75 6.83 -0.13
N ASN A 71 -11.10 7.99 -0.05
CA ASN A 71 -11.48 9.09 0.83
C ASN A 71 -11.31 10.43 0.13
#